data_AF-A0A317IY92-F1
#
_entry.id   AF-A0A317IY92-F1
#
_cell.length_a   1.000
_cell.length_b   1.000
_cell.length_c   1.000
_cell.angle_alpha   90.00
_cell.angle_beta   90.00
_cell.angle_gamma   90.00
#
_symmetry.space_group_name_H-M   'P 1'
#
loop_
_entity.id
_entity.type
_entity.pdbx_description
1 polymer ?
#
loop_
_entity_poly.entity_id
_entity_poly.type
_entity_poly.pdbx_seq_one_letter_code
_entity_poly.pdbx_strand_id
1 'polypeptide(L)'
;MRCEQDAECIATFNLGRNGKLAYELFRKLNGNPEVTEKDPLQMEFIEMQNELPLIVDIISCTLAEIGENSKLITRELFKSKLLFTD
;
A
#
# COMPACT_ATOMS: atom_id res chain seq x y z
N MET A 1 -12.51 -0.29 9.65
CA MET A 1 -12.44 -1.01 8.37
C MET A 1 -13.77 -0.80 7.66
N ARG A 2 -13.79 0.03 6.63
CA ARG A 2 -14.93 0.18 5.72
C ARG A 2 -14.36 0.62 4.37
N CYS A 3 -14.23 -0.35 3.47
CA CYS A 3 -14.17 -0.12 2.03
C CYS A 3 -15.62 -0.14 1.51
N GLU A 4 -15.86 0.48 0.36
CA GLU A 4 -17.18 0.54 -0.28
C GLU A 4 -17.77 -0.87 -0.49
N GLN A 5 -19.11 -0.94 -0.60
CA GLN A 5 -19.92 -2.16 -0.42
C GLN A 5 -19.60 -3.33 -1.36
N ASP A 6 -18.71 -3.17 -2.34
CA ASP A 6 -18.34 -4.18 -3.34
C ASP A 6 -16.84 -4.58 -3.34
N ALA A 7 -15.99 -3.95 -2.52
CA ALA A 7 -14.55 -4.25 -2.46
C ALA A 7 -14.15 -4.93 -1.13
N GLU A 8 -13.60 -6.14 -1.22
CA GLU A 8 -13.07 -6.87 -0.06
C GLU A 8 -11.59 -6.55 0.18
N CYS A 9 -11.26 -6.04 1.36
CA CYS A 9 -9.88 -5.82 1.77
C CYS A 9 -9.25 -7.14 2.24
N ILE A 10 -8.34 -7.69 1.43
CA ILE A 10 -7.71 -9.00 1.67
C ILE A 10 -6.50 -8.89 2.61
N ALA A 11 -5.75 -7.78 2.56
CA ALA A 11 -4.52 -7.61 3.34
C ALA A 11 -4.19 -6.14 3.60
N THR A 12 -3.36 -5.88 4.61
CA THR A 12 -2.85 -4.54 4.93
C THR A 12 -1.40 -4.62 5.39
N PHE A 13 -0.58 -3.67 4.94
CA PHE A 13 0.78 -3.46 5.43
C PHE A 13 0.85 -2.17 6.26
N ASN A 14 1.29 -2.26 7.50
CA ASN A 14 1.51 -1.07 8.32
C ASN A 14 2.95 -0.54 8.11
N LEU A 15 3.05 0.64 7.49
CA LEU A 15 4.33 1.27 7.12
C LEU A 15 4.95 2.15 8.23
N GLY A 16 4.29 2.27 9.39
CA GLY A 16 4.74 3.10 10.50
C GLY A 16 4.49 4.60 10.29
N ARG A 17 5.29 5.46 10.93
CA ARG A 17 5.05 6.91 11.02
C ARG A 17 5.89 7.76 10.06
N ASN A 18 6.77 7.17 9.27
CA ASN A 18 7.59 7.92 8.33
C ASN A 18 6.86 8.05 6.98
N GLY A 19 6.00 9.07 6.87
CA GLY A 19 5.18 9.32 5.68
C GLY A 19 6.00 9.48 4.39
N LYS A 20 7.17 10.13 4.47
CA LYS A 20 8.08 10.29 3.31
C LYS A 20 8.57 8.95 2.78
N LEU A 21 9.08 8.08 3.66
CA LEU A 21 9.52 6.74 3.26
C LEU A 21 8.36 5.88 2.75
N ALA A 22 7.19 5.99 3.37
CA ALA A 22 5.99 5.27 2.93
C ALA A 22 5.58 5.68 1.50
N TYR A 23 5.57 6.99 1.22
CA TYR A 23 5.29 7.52 -0.11
C TYR A 23 6.34 7.09 -1.14
N GLU A 24 7.63 7.22 -0.82
CA GLU A 24 8.73 6.78 -1.69
C GLU A 24 8.71 5.28 -1.97
N LEU A 25 8.26 4.47 -1.01
CA LEU A 25 8.05 3.03 -1.19
C LEU A 25 6.88 2.77 -2.14
N PHE A 26 5.74 3.42 -1.92
CA PHE A 26 4.55 3.23 -2.75
C PHE A 26 4.81 3.59 -4.22
N ARG A 27 5.56 4.68 -4.48
CA ARG A 27 5.95 5.11 -5.84
C ARG A 27 6.86 4.13 -6.58
N LYS A 28 7.42 3.13 -5.89
CA LYS A 28 8.25 2.06 -6.47
C LYS A 28 7.46 0.79 -6.76
N LEU A 29 6.19 0.72 -6.37
CA LEU A 29 5.35 -0.42 -6.66
C LEU A 29 4.99 -0.46 -8.15
N ASN A 30 4.85 -1.67 -8.67
CA ASN A 30 4.37 -1.89 -10.04
C ASN A 30 2.84 -1.84 -10.06
N GLY A 31 2.28 -1.20 -11.07
CA GLY A 31 0.84 -1.13 -11.28
C GLY A 31 0.48 0.02 -12.20
N ASN A 32 -0.80 0.11 -12.53
CA ASN A 32 -1.34 1.18 -13.33
C ASN A 32 -1.99 2.25 -12.43
N PRO A 33 -1.54 3.53 -12.48
CA PRO A 33 -2.17 4.62 -11.74
C PRO A 33 -3.51 5.07 -12.35
N GLU A 34 -3.81 4.70 -13.60
CA GLU A 34 -5.11 4.96 -14.23
C GLU A 34 -6.13 3.89 -13.82
N VAL A 35 -6.57 3.96 -12.56
CA VAL A 35 -7.49 2.99 -11.95
C VAL A 35 -8.92 3.19 -12.46
N THR A 36 -9.60 2.09 -12.76
CA THR A 36 -11.01 2.07 -13.15
C THR A 36 -11.82 1.11 -12.29
N GLU A 37 -13.14 1.28 -12.26
CA GLU A 37 -14.07 0.38 -11.53
C GLU A 37 -14.03 -1.08 -12.02
N LYS A 38 -13.38 -1.34 -13.16
CA LYS A 38 -13.25 -2.69 -13.73
C LYS A 38 -12.00 -3.42 -13.25
N ASP A 39 -11.10 -2.74 -12.54
CA ASP A 39 -9.85 -3.33 -12.10
C ASP A 39 -10.08 -4.18 -10.83
N PRO A 40 -9.90 -5.52 -10.91
CA PRO A 40 -10.31 -6.43 -9.84
C PRO A 40 -9.36 -6.46 -8.64
N LEU A 41 -8.13 -5.95 -8.81
CA LEU A 41 -7.10 -5.96 -7.77
C LEU A 41 -6.44 -4.58 -7.71
N GLN A 42 -6.45 -4.00 -6.53
CA GLN A 42 -5.94 -2.66 -6.30
C GLN A 42 -5.08 -2.65 -5.03
N MET A 43 -4.09 -1.76 -4.99
CA MET A 43 -3.36 -1.42 -3.78
C MET A 43 -3.60 0.05 -3.45
N GLU A 44 -4.17 0.31 -2.29
CA GLU A 44 -4.43 1.66 -1.78
C GLU A 44 -3.28 2.10 -0.86
N PHE A 45 -2.80 3.32 -1.05
CA PHE A 45 -1.93 3.99 -0.09
C PHE A 45 -2.77 4.86 0.83
N ILE A 46 -2.84 4.48 2.11
CA ILE A 46 -3.68 5.15 3.11
C ILE A 46 -2.81 5.87 4.13
N GLU A 47 -3.12 7.14 4.38
CA GLU A 47 -2.58 7.92 5.48
C GLU A 47 -3.65 8.12 6.57
N MET A 48 -3.26 7.99 7.83
CA MET A 48 -4.15 8.28 8.96
C MET A 48 -3.98 9.75 9.36
N GLN A 49 -5.01 10.56 9.15
CA GLN A 49 -5.05 11.96 9.58
C GLN A 49 -6.16 12.13 10.62
N ASN A 50 -5.80 12.57 11.83
CA ASN A 50 -6.76 12.69 12.96
C ASN A 50 -7.60 11.42 13.17
N GLU A 51 -6.95 10.24 13.11
CA GLU A 51 -7.58 8.92 13.22
C GLU A 51 -8.55 8.55 12.07
N LEU A 52 -8.61 9.35 11.01
CA LEU A 52 -9.39 9.07 9.81
C LEU A 52 -8.49 8.57 8.68
N PRO A 53 -8.85 7.45 8.02
CA PRO A 53 -8.11 6.96 6.87
C PRO A 53 -8.41 7.86 5.66
N LEU A 54 -7.35 8.36 5.03
CA LEU A 54 -7.39 9.07 3.76
C LEU A 54 -6.65 8.24 2.72
N ILE A 55 -7.35 7.85 1.64
CA ILE A 55 -6.70 7.22 0.49
C ILE A 55 -5.94 8.33 -0.25
N VAL A 56 -4.61 8.24 -0.21
CA VAL A 56 -3.68 9.21 -0.80
C VAL A 56 -3.40 8.87 -2.27
N ASP A 57 -3.32 7.58 -2.59
CA ASP A 57 -3.01 7.09 -3.93
C ASP A 57 -3.55 5.67 -4.11
N ILE A 58 -3.79 5.25 -5.36
CA ILE A 58 -4.29 3.92 -5.70
C ILE A 58 -3.61 3.47 -6.99
N ILE A 59 -3.22 2.20 -7.05
CA ILE A 59 -2.80 1.55 -8.28
C ILE A 59 -3.61 0.28 -8.51
N SER A 60 -3.98 0.02 -9.76
CA SER A 60 -4.49 -1.29 -10.16
C SER A 60 -3.34 -2.23 -10.49
N CYS A 61 -3.50 -3.49 -10.15
CA CYS A 61 -2.45 -4.49 -10.23
C CYS A 61 -2.97 -5.77 -10.87
N THR A 62 -2.08 -6.50 -11.52
CA THR A 62 -2.22 -7.93 -11.76
C THR A 62 -1.87 -8.73 -10.50
N LEU A 63 -2.28 -10.00 -10.43
CA LEU A 63 -1.89 -10.89 -9.33
C LEU A 63 -0.36 -11.01 -9.18
N ALA A 64 0.38 -11.03 -10.30
CA ALA A 64 1.83 -11.08 -10.28
C ALA A 64 2.45 -9.82 -9.66
N GLU A 65 1.91 -8.64 -10.00
CA GLU A 65 2.35 -7.37 -9.42
C GLU A 65 2.03 -7.29 -7.92
N ILE A 66 0.86 -7.76 -7.48
CA ILE A 66 0.55 -7.89 -6.04
C ILE A 66 1.63 -8.70 -5.32
N GLY A 67 2.05 -9.83 -5.89
CA GLY A 67 3.09 -10.68 -5.32
C GLY A 67 4.45 -9.97 -5.20
N GLU A 68 4.92 -9.35 -6.29
CA GLU A 68 6.20 -8.63 -6.29
C GLU A 68 6.18 -7.38 -5.42
N ASN A 69 5.07 -6.62 -5.43
CA ASN A 69 4.88 -5.46 -4.56
C ASN A 69 4.89 -5.87 -3.09
N SER A 70 4.18 -6.94 -2.73
CA SER A 70 4.16 -7.47 -1.36
C SER A 70 5.56 -7.87 -0.88
N LYS A 71 6.36 -8.49 -1.76
CA LYS A 71 7.75 -8.85 -1.50
C LYS A 71 8.64 -7.62 -1.30
N LEU A 72 8.50 -6.60 -2.15
CA LEU A 72 9.21 -5.33 -2.03
C LEU A 72 8.85 -4.63 -0.71
N ILE A 73 7.55 -4.44 -0.42
CA ILE A 73 7.07 -3.80 0.82
C ILE A 73 7.64 -4.52 2.04
N THR A 74 7.47 -5.85 2.08
CA THR A 74 7.95 -6.67 3.20
C THR A 74 9.46 -6.50 3.40
N ARG A 75 10.25 -6.56 2.32
CA ARG A 75 11.71 -6.38 2.38
C ARG A 75 12.12 -5.01 2.93
N GLU A 76 11.48 -3.94 2.45
CA GLU A 76 11.82 -2.59 2.92
C GLU A 76 11.36 -2.36 4.36
N LEU A 77 10.24 -2.95 4.79
CA LEU A 77 9.82 -2.95 6.19
C LEU A 77 10.84 -3.65 7.09
N PHE A 78 11.34 -4.81 6.70
CA PHE A 78 12.39 -5.50 7.46
C PHE A 78 13.68 -4.67 7.56
N LYS A 79 14.13 -4.06 6.46
CA LYS A 79 15.30 -3.16 6.48
C LYS A 79 15.08 -1.99 7.42
N SER A 80 13.91 -1.35 7.36
CA SER A 80 13.60 -0.22 8.24
C SER A 80 13.60 -0.62 9.71
N LYS A 81 13.03 -1.78 10.06
CA LYS A 81 12.99 -2.27 11.45
C LYS A 81 14.36 -2.71 11.98
N LEU A 82 15.24 -3.24 11.11
CA LEU A 82 16.62 -3.59 11.46
C LEU A 82 17.52 -2.34 11.64
N LEU A 83 17.10 -1.17 11.15
CA LEU A 83 17.81 0.09 11.31
C LEU A 83 17.36 0.90 12.55
N PHE A 84 16.35 0.45 13.28
CA PHE A 84 15.84 1.06 14.51
C PHE A 84 15.97 0.15 15.74
N THR A 85 16.84 -0.86 15.69
CA THR A 85 17.33 -1.54 16.90
C THR A 85 18.40 -0.68 17.55
N ASP A 86 17.96 0.24 18.42
CA ASP A 86 18.70 0.73 19.59
C ASP A 86 17.90 0.36 20.85
#